data_AF-A0A1Q5LA05-F1
#
_entry.id   AF-A0A1Q5LA05-F1
#
_cell.length_a   1.000
_cell.length_b   1.000
_cell.length_c   1.000
_cell.angle_alpha   90.00
_cell.angle_beta   90.00
_cell.angle_gamma   90.00
#
_symmetry.space_group_name_H-M   'P 1'
#
loop_
_entity.id
_entity.type
_entity.pdbx_description
1 polymer ?
#
loop_
_entity_poly.entity_id
_entity_poly.type
_entity_poly.pdbx_seq_one_letter_code
_entity_poly.pdbx_strand_id
1 'polypeptide(L)' 'MAESTTQQRPLTGWDKPELDLSNAQWQSSSRGLGDVQIAFVEGFIAMRNSGSPESPSLIFTPAEWGAFVSGAREGEFDLT' A
#
# COMPACT_ATOMS: atom_id res chain seq x y z
N MET A 1 -33.41 -0.39 19.17
CA MET A 1 -32.03 0.00 19.52
C MET A 1 -31.18 -1.23 19.24
N ALA A 2 -30.49 -1.29 18.10
CA ALA A 2 -29.59 -2.39 17.78
C ALA A 2 -28.19 -1.80 17.69
N GLU A 3 -27.36 -2.12 18.67
CA GLU A 3 -25.95 -1.77 18.74
C GLU A 3 -25.17 -2.52 17.66
N SER A 4 -24.85 -1.81 16.57
CA SER A 4 -23.93 -2.30 15.54
C SER A 4 -22.52 -2.37 16.14
N THR A 5 -22.16 -3.54 16.66
CA THR A 5 -20.78 -3.87 17.00
C THR A 5 -19.98 -3.98 15.71
N THR A 6 -19.30 -2.90 15.34
CA THR A 6 -18.27 -2.92 14.29
C THR A 6 -17.09 -3.73 14.81
N GLN A 7 -17.14 -5.05 14.57
CA GLN A 7 -16.02 -5.93 14.82
C GLN A 7 -14.96 -5.64 13.75
N GLN A 8 -13.91 -4.92 14.14
CA GLN A 8 -12.74 -4.71 13.28
C GLN A 8 -12.07 -6.06 13.06
N ARG A 9 -12.42 -6.71 11.95
CA ARG A 9 -11.81 -7.98 11.52
C ARG A 9 -10.39 -7.67 11.05
N PRO A 10 -9.34 -8.34 11.56
CA PRO A 10 -8.00 -8.17 11.04
C PRO A 10 -8.02 -8.67 9.59
N LEU A 11 -7.80 -7.75 8.65
CA LEU A 11 -7.72 -8.07 7.23
C LEU A 11 -6.45 -8.88 7.01
N THR A 12 -6.59 -10.21 6.91
CA THR A 12 -5.51 -11.07 6.41
C THR A 12 -5.22 -10.70 4.96
N GLY A 13 -3.96 -10.82 4.52
CA GLY A 13 -3.43 -10.22 3.28
C GLY A 13 -4.13 -10.54 1.93
N TRP A 14 -5.20 -11.34 1.94
CA TRP A 14 -5.99 -11.75 0.77
C TRP A 14 -7.39 -11.12 0.69
N ASP A 15 -7.87 -10.48 1.78
CA ASP A 15 -9.19 -9.83 1.86
C ASP A 15 -8.98 -8.32 2.04
N LYS A 16 -8.30 -7.68 1.09
CA LYS A 16 -8.04 -6.23 1.13
C LYS A 16 -9.21 -5.50 0.47
N PRO A 17 -9.66 -4.36 1.04
CA PRO A 17 -10.74 -3.59 0.44
C PRO A 17 -10.35 -3.08 -0.94
N GLU A 18 -11.33 -2.99 -1.84
CA GLU A 18 -11.19 -2.25 -3.07
C GLU A 18 -11.22 -0.75 -2.72
N LEU A 19 -10.08 -0.08 -2.84
CA LEU A 19 -9.92 1.33 -2.48
C LEU A 19 -10.17 2.23 -3.69
N ASP A 20 -10.88 3.34 -3.49
CA ASP A 20 -10.97 4.38 -4.51
C ASP A 20 -9.66 5.19 -4.56
N LEU A 21 -8.84 4.94 -5.58
CA LEU A 21 -7.56 5.62 -5.79
C LEU A 21 -7.68 6.87 -6.67
N SER A 22 -8.88 7.24 -7.12
CA SER A 22 -9.10 8.32 -8.10
C SER A 22 -8.58 9.68 -7.63
N ASN A 23 -8.61 9.91 -6.31
CA ASN A 23 -8.15 11.17 -5.67
C ASN A 23 -6.87 10.98 -4.84
N ALA A 24 -6.20 9.83 -4.97
CA ALA A 24 -5.02 9.52 -4.19
C ALA A 24 -3.90 10.54 -4.42
N GLN A 25 -3.33 11.05 -3.33
CA GLN A 25 -2.22 11.99 -3.36
C GLN A 25 -0.89 11.22 -3.43
N TRP A 26 -0.44 10.95 -4.66
CA TRP A 26 0.75 10.17 -4.93
C TRP A 26 2.04 10.93 -4.64
N GLN A 27 2.93 10.29 -3.88
CA GLN A 27 4.26 10.77 -3.52
C GLN A 27 5.31 9.91 -4.21
N SER A 28 6.12 10.54 -5.06
CA SER A 28 7.22 9.87 -5.75
C SER A 28 8.42 9.63 -4.83
N SER A 29 9.03 8.45 -4.95
CA SER A 29 10.26 8.06 -4.28
C SER A 29 11.50 8.76 -4.85
N SER A 30 11.48 9.06 -6.15
CA SER A 30 12.62 9.59 -6.89
C SER A 30 12.14 10.30 -8.17
N ARG A 31 13.09 10.79 -8.98
CA ARG A 31 12.80 11.36 -10.30
C ARG A 31 13.57 10.55 -11.34
N GLY A 32 12.99 9.47 -11.86
CA GLY A 32 13.67 8.62 -12.83
C GLY A 32 12.95 7.34 -13.21
N LEU A 33 13.61 6.53 -14.03
CA LEU A 33 13.16 5.19 -14.39
C LEU A 33 13.10 4.31 -13.14
N GLY A 34 11.97 3.61 -12.98
CA GLY A 34 11.71 2.79 -11.79
C GLY A 34 11.22 3.58 -10.57
N ASP A 35 10.80 4.84 -10.74
CA ASP A 35 10.21 5.60 -9.64
C ASP A 35 8.95 4.91 -9.10
N VAL A 36 8.97 4.61 -7.81
CA VAL A 36 7.84 4.09 -7.05
C VAL A 36 7.06 5.26 -6.47
N GLN A 37 5.74 5.21 -6.61
CA GLN A 37 4.84 6.15 -5.97
C GLN A 37 4.06 5.48 -4.85
N ILE A 38 3.86 6.20 -3.75
CA ILE A 38 3.00 5.78 -2.64
C ILE A 38 1.90 6.81 -2.38
N ALA A 39 0.75 6.34 -1.90
CA ALA A 39 -0.33 7.21 -1.42
C ALA A 39 -0.96 6.63 -0.16
N PHE A 40 -1.41 7.51 0.73
CA PHE A 40 -2.17 7.12 1.91
C PHE A 40 -3.66 7.31 1.60
N VAL A 41 -4.42 6.22 1.61
CA VAL A 41 -5.84 6.20 1.23
C VAL A 41 -6.61 5.34 2.21
N GLU A 42 -7.63 5.92 2.86
CA GLU A 42 -8.53 5.23 3.80
C GLU A 42 -7.82 4.40 4.90
N GLY A 43 -6.64 4.85 5.35
CA GLY A 43 -5.85 4.14 6.37
C GLY A 43 -4.92 3.04 5.85
N PHE A 44 -4.86 2.86 4.53
CA PHE A 44 -3.94 1.97 3.84
C PHE A 44 -2.85 2.73 3.11
N ILE A 45 -1.82 2.01 2.70
CA ILE A 45 -0.74 2.49 1.86
C ILE A 45 -0.87 1.81 0.50
N ALA A 46 -1.12 2.59 -0.55
CA ALA A 46 -1.09 2.13 -1.93
C ALA A 46 0.31 2.37 -2.51
N MET A 47 0.85 1.41 -3.25
CA MET A 47 2.14 1.51 -3.95
C MET A 47 1.98 1.13 -5.42
N ARG A 48 2.60 1.90 -6.32
CA ARG A 48 2.61 1.62 -7.76
C ARG A 48 3.91 2.08 -8.43
N ASN A 49 4.12 1.61 -9.66
CA ASN A 49 5.16 2.13 -10.54
C ASN A 49 4.67 3.40 -11.25
N SER A 50 5.41 4.50 -11.18
CA SER A 50 5.04 5.77 -11.83
C SER A 50 5.02 5.68 -13.36
N GLY A 51 5.76 4.74 -13.95
CA GLY A 51 5.81 4.49 -15.38
C GLY A 51 4.66 3.66 -15.93
N SER A 52 3.80 3.10 -15.07
CA SER A 52 2.62 2.31 -15.46
C SER A 52 1.47 2.53 -14.47
N PRO A 53 0.97 3.78 -14.32
CA PRO A 53 -0.01 4.14 -13.30
C PRO A 53 -1.38 3.47 -13.44
N GLU A 54 -1.70 2.95 -14.63
CA GLU A 54 -2.90 2.16 -14.94
C GLU A 54 -2.81 0.70 -14.46
N SER A 55 -1.61 0.22 -14.15
CA SER A 55 -1.43 -1.11 -13.58
C SER A 55 -1.99 -1.16 -12.15
N PRO A 56 -2.52 -2.31 -11.69
CA PRO A 56 -3.04 -2.44 -10.34
C PRO A 56 -2.01 -2.00 -9.28
N SER A 57 -2.48 -1.23 -8.29
CA SER A 57 -1.66 -0.81 -7.16
C SER A 57 -1.60 -1.90 -6.09
N LEU A 58 -0.44 -2.06 -5.45
CA LEU A 58 -0.29 -2.92 -4.29
C LEU A 58 -0.80 -2.18 -3.05
N ILE A 59 -1.71 -2.80 -2.30
CA ILE A 59 -2.30 -2.21 -1.10
C ILE A 59 -1.70 -2.87 0.14
N PHE A 60 -1.29 -2.06 1.11
CA PHE A 60 -0.71 -2.50 2.38
C PHE A 60 -1.53 -1.94 3.54
N THR A 61 -1.77 -2.78 4.54
CA THR A 61 -2.09 -2.30 5.89
C THR A 61 -0.87 -1.58 6.49
N PRO A 62 -1.03 -0.73 7.51
CA PRO A 62 0.10 -0.10 8.19
C PRO A 62 1.13 -1.10 8.73
N ALA A 63 0.68 -2.25 9.24
CA ALA A 63 1.57 -3.29 9.76
C ALA A 63 2.36 -3.98 8.64
N GLU A 64 1.71 -4.35 7.53
CA GLU A 64 2.39 -4.94 6.36
C GLU A 64 3.39 -3.95 5.75
N TRP A 65 3.03 -2.67 5.66
CA TRP A 65 3.94 -1.63 5.17
C TRP A 65 5.18 -1.50 6.07
N GLY A 66 5.00 -1.48 7.39
CA GLY A 66 6.11 -1.47 8.33
C GLY A 66 7.04 -2.67 8.19
N ALA A 67 6.48 -3.87 8.01
CA ALA A 67 7.24 -5.08 7.76
C ALA A 67 8.00 -5.02 6.42
N PHE A 68 7.32 -4.61 5.34
CA PHE A 68 7.92 -4.44 4.02
C PHE A 68 9.11 -3.48 4.04
N VAL A 69 8.95 -2.29 4.64
CA VAL A 69 10.03 -1.30 4.75
C VAL A 69 11.20 -1.82 5.58
N SER A 70 10.92 -2.57 6.64
CA SER A 70 11.97 -3.14 7.50
C SER A 70 12.78 -4.20 6.74
N GLY A 71 12.12 -5.16 6.10
CA GLY A 71 12.79 -6.18 5.28
C GLY A 71 13.56 -5.59 4.11
N ALA A 72 13.01 -4.58 3.44
CA ALA A 72 13.72 -3.85 2.38
C ALA A 72 14.99 -3.16 2.87
N ARG A 73 14.98 -2.58 4.08
CA ARG A 73 16.17 -1.97 4.70
C ARG A 73 17.21 -3.01 5.13
N GLU A 74 16.78 -4.21 5.47
CA GLU A 74 17.64 -5.33 5.81
C GLU A 74 18.24 -6.02 4.56
N GLY A 75 17.89 -5.56 3.35
CA GLY A 75 18.40 -6.10 2.09
C GLY A 75 17.70 -7.38 1.66
N GLU A 76 16.51 -7.70 2.21
CA GLU A 76 15.76 -8.93 1.88
C GLU A 76 15.45 -9.04 0.37
N PHE A 77 15.36 -7.90 -0.32
CA PHE A 77 15.03 -7.82 -1.74
C PHE A 77 16.23 -7.49 -2.64
N ASP A 78 17.45 -7.51 -2.11
CA ASP A 78 18.64 -7.30 -2.93
C ASP A 78 18.83 -8.50 -3.88
N LEU A 79 19.09 -8.21 -5.16
CA LEU A 79 19.39 -9.23 -6.16
C LEU A 79 20.82 -9.73 -5.91
N THR A 80 20.96 -10.81 -5.15
CA THR A 80 22.24 -11.50 -4.92
C THR A 80 22.91 -11.96 -6.22
#